data_AF-A0A4U7CVL9-F1
#
_entry.id   AF-A0A4U7CVL9-F1
#
_cell.length_a   1.000
_cell.length_b   1.000
_cell.length_c   1.000
_cell.angle_alpha   90.00
_cell.angle_beta   90.00
_cell.angle_gamma   90.00
#
_symmetry.space_group_name_H-M   'P 1'
#
loop_
_entity.id
_entity.type
_entity.pdbx_description
1 polymer ?
#
loop_
_entity_poly.entity_id
_entity_poly.type
_entity_poly.pdbx_seq_one_letter_code
_entity_poly.pdbx_strand_id
1 'polypeptide(L)' 'MSRDRSRAPGDLHPREAVTRYLRRRRSDSTDASVKSWKYRLKLFVEWCQGIGVERVRDLRGYDLDE' A
#
# COMPACT_ATOMS: atom_id res chain seq x y z
N MET A 1 2.62 23.87 16.69
CA MET A 1 1.62 22.79 16.50
C MET A 1 2.31 21.61 15.84
N SER A 2 2.53 20.53 16.58
CA SER A 2 3.12 19.29 16.05
C SER A 2 2.15 18.73 15.03
N ARG A 3 2.49 18.79 13.73
CA ARG A 3 1.72 18.07 12.71
C ARG A 3 1.79 16.60 13.09
N ASP A 4 0.65 16.07 13.48
CA ASP A 4 0.36 14.66 13.74
C ASP A 4 1.16 13.74 12.79
N ARG A 5 2.36 13.32 13.22
CA ARG A 5 3.23 12.42 12.45
C ARG A 5 2.55 11.06 12.26
N SER A 6 1.57 10.73 13.10
CA SER A 6 0.74 9.52 13.07
C SER A 6 -0.12 9.35 11.80
N ARG A 7 -0.04 10.26 10.83
CA ARG A 7 -0.76 10.21 9.52
C ARG A 7 0.15 10.14 8.30
N ALA A 8 1.47 10.08 8.45
CA ALA A 8 2.38 10.00 7.31
C ALA A 8 2.14 8.68 6.54
N PRO A 9 2.00 8.70 5.19
CA PRO A 9 1.80 7.48 4.41
C PRO A 9 2.87 6.40 4.63
N GLY A 10 4.09 6.82 4.99
CA GLY A 10 5.21 5.93 5.28
C GLY A 10 5.04 5.07 6.55
N ASP A 11 4.19 5.48 7.50
CA ASP A 11 3.99 4.77 8.77
C ASP A 11 2.97 3.63 8.67
N LEU A 12 2.24 3.57 7.56
CA LEU A 12 1.25 2.53 7.33
C LEU A 12 1.92 1.19 7.06
N HIS A 13 1.28 0.12 7.51
CA HIS A 13 1.58 -1.19 6.95
C HIS A 13 1.20 -1.23 5.46
N PRO A 14 1.92 -2.00 4.60
CA PRO A 14 1.57 -2.14 3.18
C PRO A 14 0.10 -2.48 2.94
N ARG A 15 -0.48 -3.36 3.78
CA ARG A 15 -1.91 -3.72 3.72
C ARG A 15 -2.84 -2.53 3.96
N GLU A 16 -2.50 -1.68 4.92
CA GLU A 16 -3.29 -0.49 5.26
C GLU A 16 -3.20 0.56 4.14
N ALA A 17 -2.00 0.76 3.59
CA ALA A 17 -1.76 1.66 2.47
C ALA A 17 -2.55 1.22 1.22
N VAL A 18 -2.51 -0.07 0.87
CA VAL A 18 -3.31 -0.65 -0.22
C VAL A 18 -4.80 -0.49 0.02
N THR A 19 -5.29 -0.77 1.23
CA THR A 19 -6.70 -0.60 1.58
C THR A 19 -7.15 0.85 1.42
N ARG A 20 -6.32 1.80 1.88
CA ARG A 20 -6.56 3.24 1.74
C ARG A 20 -6.56 3.67 0.27
N TYR A 21 -5.63 3.16 -0.54
CA TYR A 21 -5.56 3.42 -1.99
C TYR A 21 -6.83 2.93 -2.70
N LEU A 22 -7.24 1.68 -2.47
CA LEU A 22 -8.42 1.08 -3.11
C LEU A 22 -9.71 1.81 -2.72
N ARG A 23 -9.84 2.21 -1.44
CA ARG A 23 -10.98 3.01 -0.97
C ARG A 23 -11.08 4.34 -1.72
N ARG A 24 -9.96 5.02 -1.94
CA ARG A 24 -9.92 6.29 -2.69
C ARG A 24 -10.24 6.11 -4.17
N ARG A 25 -9.77 5.03 -4.79
CA ARG A 25 -10.02 4.76 -6.22
C ARG A 25 -11.45 4.34 -6.53
N ARG A 26 -12.17 3.78 -5.56
CA ARG A 26 -13.56 3.30 -5.77
C ARG A 26 -14.54 4.40 -6.19
N SER A 27 -14.32 5.67 -5.84
CA SER A 27 -15.23 6.76 -6.25
C SER A 27 -15.21 7.03 -7.75
N ASP A 28 -14.06 6.80 -8.40
CA ASP A 28 -13.80 7.26 -9.77
C ASP A 28 -13.46 6.06 -10.69
N SER A 29 -13.85 4.85 -10.33
CA SER A 29 -13.46 3.63 -11.05
C SER A 29 -14.54 2.56 -11.00
N THR A 30 -14.58 1.71 -12.03
CA THR A 30 -15.51 0.58 -12.08
C THR A 30 -15.17 -0.47 -11.02
N ASP A 31 -16.17 -1.21 -10.56
CA ASP A 31 -15.95 -2.33 -9.63
C ASP A 31 -15.01 -3.39 -10.22
N ALA A 32 -15.06 -3.61 -11.54
CA ALA A 32 -14.14 -4.51 -12.23
C ALA A 32 -12.68 -4.03 -12.14
N SER A 33 -12.43 -2.74 -12.35
CA SER A 33 -11.10 -2.13 -12.18
C SER A 33 -10.60 -2.25 -10.74
N VAL A 34 -11.44 -1.91 -9.75
CA VAL A 34 -11.10 -1.99 -8.33
C VAL A 34 -10.78 -3.43 -7.91
N LYS A 35 -11.57 -4.40 -8.38
CA LYS A 35 -11.32 -5.84 -8.15
C LYS A 35 -10.00 -6.28 -8.76
N SER A 36 -9.71 -5.84 -9.99
CA SER A 36 -8.46 -6.13 -10.69
C SER A 36 -7.23 -5.60 -9.94
N TRP A 37 -7.28 -4.36 -9.42
CA TRP A 37 -6.21 -3.81 -8.59
C TRP A 37 -6.07 -4.53 -7.25
N LYS A 38 -7.19 -4.88 -6.61
CA LYS A 38 -7.18 -5.62 -5.33
C LYS A 38 -6.39 -6.92 -5.44
N TYR A 39 -6.57 -7.69 -6.52
CA TYR A 39 -5.84 -8.95 -6.70
C TYR A 39 -4.34 -8.73 -6.94
N ARG A 40 -3.96 -7.75 -7.77
CA ARG A 40 -2.54 -7.44 -8.01
C ARG A 40 -1.84 -6.93 -6.74
N LEU A 41 -2.49 -6.00 -6.03
CA LEU A 41 -1.94 -5.42 -4.80
C LEU A 41 -1.94 -6.39 -3.63
N LYS A 42 -2.76 -7.44 -3.65
CA LYS A 42 -2.67 -8.54 -2.69
C LYS A 42 -1.28 -9.21 -2.79
N LEU A 43 -0.84 -9.54 -4.00
CA LEU A 43 0.47 -10.16 -4.23
C LEU A 43 1.61 -9.25 -3.74
N PHE A 44 1.50 -7.94 -3.99
CA PHE A 44 2.46 -6.95 -3.47
C PHE A 44 2.54 -6.96 -1.94
N VAL A 45 1.39 -6.99 -1.25
CA VAL A 45 1.36 -7.06 0.22
C VAL A 45 1.96 -8.37 0.74
N GLU A 46 1.65 -9.49 0.10
CA GLU A 46 2.21 -10.81 0.46
C GLU A 46 3.72 -10.84 0.24
N TRP A 47 4.22 -10.24 -0.84
CA TRP A 47 5.64 -10.08 -1.09
C TRP A 47 6.32 -9.21 -0.03
N CYS A 48 5.77 -8.04 0.33
CA CYS A 48 6.30 -7.20 1.40
C CYS A 48 6.41 -7.99 2.73
N GLN A 49 5.40 -8.80 3.05
CA GLN A 49 5.44 -9.67 4.24
C GLN A 49 6.54 -10.73 4.13
N GLY A 50 6.72 -11.32 2.96
CA GLY A 50 7.76 -12.33 2.70
C GLY A 50 9.19 -11.80 2.89
N ILE A 51 9.43 -10.53 2.59
CA ILE A 51 10.76 -9.90 2.73
C ILE A 51 10.91 -9.07 4.02
N GLY A 52 9.92 -9.07 4.91
CA GLY A 52 9.98 -8.36 6.19
C GLY A 52 9.76 -6.85 6.13
N VAL A 53 9.15 -6.34 5.06
CA VAL A 53 8.73 -4.93 4.94
C VAL A 53 7.46 -4.71 5.75
N GLU A 54 7.61 -4.12 6.93
CA GLU A 54 6.48 -3.86 7.83
C GLU A 54 5.84 -2.50 7.58
N ARG A 55 6.61 -1.47 7.25
CA ARG A 55 6.11 -0.12 6.98
C ARG A 55 6.36 0.25 5.53
N VAL A 56 5.50 1.10 4.96
CA VAL A 56 5.70 1.64 3.60
C VAL A 56 7.05 2.35 3.47
N ARG A 57 7.52 3.03 4.53
CA ARG A 57 8.83 3.70 4.54
C ARG A 57 10.03 2.75 4.49
N ASP A 58 9.84 1.47 4.74
CA ASP A 58 10.91 0.48 4.72
C ASP A 58 11.23 0.00 3.30
N LEU A 59 10.35 0.30 2.33
CA LEU A 59 10.61 0.08 0.90
C LEU A 59 11.73 1.00 0.42
N ARG A 60 12.76 0.38 -0.14
CA ARG A 60 13.92 1.04 -0.75
C ARG A 60 13.88 0.79 -2.25
N GLY A 61 14.59 1.63 -3.00
CA GLY A 61 14.68 1.48 -4.46
C GLY A 61 15.18 0.09 -4.88
N TYR A 62 16.12 -0.47 -4.13
CA TYR A 62 16.65 -1.82 -4.39
C TYR A 62 15.60 -2.92 -4.27
N ASP A 63 14.58 -2.76 -3.42
CA ASP A 63 13.52 -3.76 -3.28
C ASP A 63 12.58 -3.78 -4.52
N LEU A 64 12.70 -2.81 -5.44
CA LEU A 64 11.89 -2.69 -6.67
C LEU A 64 12.69 -2.88 -7.97
N ASP A 65 14.02 -2.93 -7.88
CA ASP A 65 14.94 -3.02 -9.04
C ASP A 65 15.30 -4.47 -9.39
N GLU A 66 15.10 -5.42 -8.46
CA GLU A 66 15.23 -6.87 -8.69
C GLU A 66 14.01 -7.49 -9.39
#